data_AF-A0A438FAW5-F1
#
_entry.id   AF-A0A438FAW5-F1
#
_cell.length_a   1.000
_cell.length_b   1.000
_cell.length_c   1.000
_cell.angle_alpha   90.00
_cell.angle_beta   90.00
_cell.angle_gamma   90.00
#
_symmetry.space_group_name_H-M   'P 1'
#
loop_
_entity.id
_entity.type
_entity.pdbx_description
1 polymer ?
#
loop_
_entity_poly.entity_id
_entity_poly.type
_entity_poly.pdbx_seq_one_letter_code
_entity_poly.pdbx_strand_id
1 'polypeptide(L)'
;MYITAELAIHSYEMNPTLQITTSKLNGNNFMEWSQSAQIFVKYKSKMKYILGTSPQSSGDGPKYENWKVESSKVMSYLLHSMQLEISKTYLLLTIAKEIWEGVTLSYSKRGITDRLYDLKK
;
A
#
# COMPACT_ATOMS: atom_id res chain seq x y z
N MET A 1 -6.83 -14.15 32.40
CA MET A 1 -7.56 -13.08 31.69
C MET A 1 -6.71 -12.30 30.68
N TYR A 2 -5.56 -12.84 30.22
CA TYR A 2 -4.66 -12.16 29.24
C TYR A 2 -4.78 -12.69 27.80
N ILE A 3 -5.21 -13.96 27.63
CA ILE A 3 -5.23 -14.64 26.33
C ILE A 3 -6.29 -14.04 25.37
N THR A 4 -7.39 -13.50 25.90
CA THR A 4 -8.49 -12.93 25.09
C THR A 4 -8.15 -11.56 24.50
N ALA A 5 -7.22 -10.81 25.11
CA ALA A 5 -6.81 -9.50 24.60
C ALA A 5 -5.84 -9.61 23.41
N GLU A 6 -4.90 -10.57 23.43
CA GLU A 6 -3.98 -10.79 22.31
C GLU A 6 -4.70 -11.28 21.04
N LEU A 7 -5.72 -12.14 21.19
CA LEU A 7 -6.56 -12.58 20.08
C LEU A 7 -7.41 -11.45 19.48
N ALA A 8 -7.85 -10.48 20.30
CA ALA A 8 -8.59 -9.30 19.85
C ALA A 8 -7.69 -8.26 19.16
N ILE A 9 -6.42 -8.15 19.57
CA ILE A 9 -5.44 -7.26 18.93
C ILE A 9 -5.05 -7.81 17.56
N HIS A 10 -4.93 -9.14 17.41
CA HIS A 10 -4.61 -9.76 16.12
C HIS A 10 -5.77 -9.70 15.11
N SER A 11 -7.03 -9.74 15.56
CA SER A 11 -8.21 -9.63 14.69
C SER A 11 -8.54 -8.20 14.25
N TYR A 12 -7.93 -7.17 14.87
CA TYR A 12 -8.11 -5.76 14.51
C TYR A 12 -7.39 -5.35 13.21
N GLU A 13 -6.36 -6.10 12.80
CA GLU A 13 -5.47 -5.65 11.72
C GLU A 13 -6.02 -5.83 10.30
N MET A 14 -6.95 -6.76 10.10
CA MET A 14 -7.79 -6.82 8.90
C MET A 14 -9.23 -6.57 9.29
N ASN A 15 -9.58 -5.33 9.62
CA ASN A 15 -10.98 -4.93 9.64
C ASN A 15 -11.47 -4.85 8.18
N PRO A 16 -12.32 -5.79 7.72
CA PRO A 16 -12.77 -5.84 6.32
C PRO A 16 -13.62 -4.63 5.92
N THR A 17 -14.07 -3.81 6.88
CA THR A 17 -14.83 -2.58 6.63
C THR A 17 -13.94 -1.34 6.43
N LEU A 18 -12.65 -1.42 6.80
CA LEU A 18 -11.76 -0.27 6.76
C LEU A 18 -11.30 -0.02 5.32
N GLN A 19 -11.90 0.97 4.67
CA GLN A 19 -11.51 1.36 3.32
C GLN A 19 -10.14 2.05 3.34
N ILE A 20 -9.22 1.52 2.55
CA ILE A 20 -7.84 2.01 2.42
C ILE A 20 -7.81 3.30 1.61
N THR A 21 -8.68 3.37 0.61
CA THR A 21 -8.85 4.52 -0.27
C THR A 21 -10.33 4.80 -0.48
N THR A 22 -10.67 6.04 -0.80
CA THR A 22 -12.03 6.46 -1.18
C THR A 22 -12.51 5.75 -2.44
N SER A 23 -11.59 5.55 -3.38
CA SER A 23 -11.81 4.86 -4.65
C SER A 23 -10.66 3.91 -4.93
N LYS A 24 -10.94 2.73 -5.51
CA LYS A 24 -9.88 1.83 -5.99
C LYS A 24 -9.10 2.48 -7.14
N LEU A 25 -7.79 2.22 -7.23
CA LEU A 25 -6.99 2.66 -8.37
C LEU A 25 -7.58 2.06 -9.66
N ASN A 26 -7.89 2.92 -10.63
CA ASN A 26 -8.50 2.54 -11.91
C ASN A 26 -7.67 2.98 -13.13
N GLY A 27 -6.45 3.47 -12.89
CA GLY A 27 -5.53 3.95 -13.92
C GLY A 27 -5.62 5.44 -14.23
N ASN A 28 -6.74 6.10 -13.93
CA ASN A 28 -6.95 7.52 -14.18
C ASN A 28 -6.95 8.36 -12.90
N ASN A 29 -7.20 7.74 -11.73
CA ASN A 29 -7.33 8.42 -10.44
C ASN A 29 -6.07 8.34 -9.55
N PHE A 30 -4.88 8.22 -10.14
CA PHE A 30 -3.64 8.03 -9.36
C PHE A 30 -3.41 9.10 -8.29
N MET A 31 -3.69 10.37 -8.58
CA MET A 31 -3.48 11.45 -7.61
C MET A 31 -4.36 11.28 -6.36
N GLU A 32 -5.64 10.97 -6.53
CA GLU A 32 -6.56 10.72 -5.41
C GLU A 32 -6.15 9.46 -4.65
N TRP A 33 -5.93 8.36 -5.39
CA TRP A 33 -5.56 7.07 -4.82
C TRP A 33 -4.26 7.15 -4.01
N SER A 34 -3.21 7.78 -4.55
CA SER A 34 -1.90 7.88 -3.91
C SER A 34 -1.97 8.68 -2.61
N GLN A 35 -2.74 9.78 -2.59
CA GLN A 35 -2.95 10.56 -1.37
C GLN A 35 -3.70 9.76 -0.31
N SER A 36 -4.81 9.10 -0.65
CA SER A 36 -5.56 8.27 0.30
C SER A 36 -4.73 7.11 0.85
N ALA A 37 -4.00 6.40 -0.03
CA ALA A 37 -3.14 5.29 0.36
C ALA A 37 -2.02 5.75 1.31
N GLN A 38 -1.38 6.89 1.03
CA GLN A 38 -0.36 7.46 1.91
C GLN A 38 -0.93 7.85 3.28
N ILE A 39 -2.11 8.48 3.33
CA ILE A 39 -2.78 8.82 4.59
C ILE A 39 -3.04 7.55 5.41
N PHE A 40 -3.55 6.50 4.77
CA PHE A 40 -3.82 5.23 5.44
C PHE A 40 -2.55 4.57 5.99
N VAL A 41 -1.51 4.47 5.16
CA VAL A 41 -0.21 3.89 5.55
C VAL A 41 0.44 4.71 6.67
N LYS A 42 0.29 6.04 6.64
CA LYS A 42 0.73 6.95 7.72
C LYS A 42 -0.06 6.72 9.01
N TYR A 43 -1.37 6.59 8.93
CA TYR A 43 -2.23 6.27 10.08
C TYR A 43 -1.81 4.95 10.75
N LYS A 44 -1.43 3.94 9.96
CA LYS A 44 -0.90 2.66 10.47
C LYS A 44 0.57 2.72 10.94
N SER A 45 1.24 3.87 10.87
CA SER A 45 2.67 4.03 11.17
C SER A 45 3.59 3.13 10.33
N LYS A 46 3.24 2.91 9.05
CA LYS A 46 3.94 2.00 8.12
C LYS A 46 4.64 2.68 6.94
N MET A 47 4.75 4.01 6.93
CA MET A 47 5.35 4.77 5.79
C MET A 47 6.74 4.29 5.39
N LYS A 48 7.55 3.85 6.35
CA LYS A 48 8.92 3.34 6.11
C LYS A 48 8.99 2.15 5.14
N TYR A 49 7.91 1.40 4.96
CA TYR A 49 7.87 0.24 4.05
C TYR A 49 7.60 0.62 2.60
N ILE A 50 6.84 1.69 2.34
CA ILE A 50 6.67 2.23 0.96
C ILE A 50 7.82 3.15 0.56
N LEU A 51 8.47 3.82 1.53
CA LEU A 51 9.65 4.66 1.27
C LEU A 51 10.96 3.86 1.20
N GLY A 52 10.97 2.60 1.64
CA GLY A 52 12.19 1.80 1.73
C GLY A 52 13.20 2.27 2.77
N THR A 53 12.81 3.19 3.67
CA THR A 53 13.69 3.72 4.72
C THR A 53 13.82 2.79 5.92
N SER A 54 12.95 1.79 6.04
CA SER A 54 13.15 0.71 7.00
C SER A 54 14.29 -0.17 6.49
N PRO A 55 15.43 -0.26 7.21
CA PRO A 55 16.52 -1.14 6.78
C PRO A 55 15.96 -2.57 6.69
N GLN A 56 16.09 -3.15 5.50
CA GLN A 56 15.94 -4.58 5.32
C GLN A 56 17.07 -5.20 6.15
N SER A 57 16.75 -5.65 7.37
CA SER A 57 17.78 -6.17 8.26
C SER A 57 18.44 -7.35 7.55
N SER A 58 19.72 -7.22 7.28
CA SER A 58 20.52 -8.10 6.42
C SER A 58 20.86 -9.45 7.08
N GLY A 59 19.96 -10.01 7.89
CA GLY A 59 20.17 -11.30 8.53
C GLY A 59 18.87 -11.99 8.92
N ASP A 60 18.91 -13.31 8.99
CA ASP A 60 17.80 -14.22 9.31
C ASP A 60 17.37 -14.20 10.79
N GLY A 61 17.32 -13.01 11.39
CA GLY A 61 16.90 -12.82 12.77
C GLY A 61 15.40 -12.52 12.91
N PRO A 62 14.84 -12.58 14.12
CA PRO A 62 13.43 -12.25 14.39
C PRO A 62 13.01 -10.85 13.89
N LYS A 63 13.95 -9.91 13.81
CA LYS A 63 13.71 -8.57 13.27
C LYS A 63 13.42 -8.58 11.77
N TYR A 64 14.04 -9.48 11.01
CA TYR A 64 13.80 -9.63 9.58
C TYR A 64 12.46 -10.30 9.30
N GLU A 65 12.11 -11.33 10.06
CA GLU A 65 10.78 -11.95 9.99
C GLU A 65 9.67 -10.94 10.28
N ASN A 66 9.83 -10.14 11.33
CA ASN A 66 8.90 -9.06 11.63
C ASN A 66 8.84 -8.03 10.48
N TRP A 67 9.98 -7.65 9.90
CA TRP A 67 9.99 -6.74 8.76
C TRP A 67 9.23 -7.31 7.55
N LYS A 68 9.39 -8.62 7.25
CA LYS A 68 8.66 -9.29 6.17
C LYS A 68 7.16 -9.27 6.41
N VAL A 69 6.71 -9.65 7.61
CA VAL A 69 5.30 -9.61 8.00
C VAL A 69 4.73 -8.21 7.82
N GLU A 70 5.44 -7.19 8.30
CA GLU A 70 5.01 -5.81 8.21
C GLU A 70 5.00 -5.26 6.78
N SER A 71 5.98 -5.63 5.94
CA SER A 71 5.98 -5.34 4.51
C SER A 71 4.77 -5.99 3.82
N SER A 72 4.48 -7.26 4.11
CA SER A 72 3.34 -8.00 3.54
C SER A 72 1.99 -7.40 3.92
N LYS A 73 1.85 -6.86 5.15
CA LYS A 73 0.65 -6.10 5.52
C LYS A 73 0.45 -4.90 4.61
N VAL A 74 1.50 -4.12 4.37
CA VAL A 74 1.44 -2.95 3.48
C VAL A 74 1.18 -3.38 2.03
N MET A 75 1.78 -4.48 1.56
CA MET A 75 1.48 -5.05 0.24
C MET A 75 -0.01 -5.37 0.12
N SER A 76 -0.59 -6.03 1.13
CA SER A 76 -2.03 -6.33 1.14
C SER A 76 -2.87 -5.06 1.07
N TYR A 77 -2.45 -3.98 1.75
CA TYR A 77 -3.17 -2.72 1.69
C TYR A 77 -3.15 -2.12 0.28
N LEU A 78 -1.97 -2.09 -0.34
CA LEU A 78 -1.82 -1.57 -1.69
C LEU A 78 -2.63 -2.40 -2.69
N LEU A 79 -2.47 -3.73 -2.71
CA LEU A 79 -3.13 -4.61 -3.68
C LEU A 79 -4.66 -4.58 -3.56
N HIS A 80 -5.21 -4.56 -2.34
CA HIS A 80 -6.66 -4.49 -2.14
C HIS A 80 -7.26 -3.12 -2.49
N SER A 81 -6.45 -2.06 -2.48
CA SER A 81 -6.85 -0.71 -2.88
C SER A 81 -6.86 -0.48 -4.40
N MET A 82 -6.54 -1.50 -5.20
CA MET A 82 -6.51 -1.42 -6.66
C MET A 82 -7.66 -2.20 -7.28
N GLN A 83 -8.07 -1.82 -8.49
CA GLN A 83 -8.87 -2.71 -9.34
C GLN A 83 -8.09 -4.01 -9.63
N LEU A 84 -8.82 -5.11 -9.84
CA LEU A 84 -8.25 -6.45 -9.93
C LEU A 84 -7.24 -6.58 -11.08
N GLU A 85 -7.53 -5.92 -12.20
CA GLU A 85 -6.73 -5.89 -13.42
C GLU A 85 -5.38 -5.22 -13.16
N ILE A 86 -5.36 -4.20 -12.31
CA ILE A 86 -4.16 -3.48 -11.90
C ILE A 86 -3.41 -4.24 -10.82
N SER A 87 -4.09 -4.76 -9.79
CA SER A 87 -3.39 -5.47 -8.70
C SER A 87 -2.64 -6.72 -9.20
N LYS A 88 -3.20 -7.42 -10.19
CA LYS A 88 -2.56 -8.58 -10.84
C LYS A 88 -1.19 -8.27 -11.43
N THR A 89 -0.95 -7.05 -11.93
CA THR A 89 0.37 -6.69 -12.52
C THR A 89 1.48 -6.57 -11.46
N TYR A 90 1.12 -6.43 -10.19
CA TYR A 90 2.05 -6.22 -9.08
C TYR A 90 2.13 -7.42 -8.12
N LEU A 91 1.36 -8.49 -8.36
CA LEU A 91 1.22 -9.62 -7.44
C LEU A 91 2.52 -10.41 -7.22
N LEU A 92 3.44 -10.37 -8.19
CA LEU A 92 4.74 -11.07 -8.14
C LEU A 92 5.83 -10.26 -7.42
N LEU A 93 5.57 -9.01 -7.06
CA LEU A 93 6.52 -8.19 -6.31
C LEU A 93 6.56 -8.64 -4.86
N THR A 94 7.75 -8.53 -4.25
CA THR A 94 8.03 -9.22 -2.98
C THR A 94 8.04 -8.29 -1.78
N ILE A 95 8.10 -6.97 -2.02
CA ILE A 95 8.10 -5.96 -0.96
C ILE A 95 7.18 -4.78 -1.31
N ALA A 96 6.62 -4.15 -0.28
CA ALA A 96 5.68 -3.03 -0.45
C ALA A 96 6.26 -1.85 -1.26
N LYS A 97 7.56 -1.60 -1.11
CA LYS A 97 8.29 -0.55 -1.85
C LYS A 97 8.20 -0.74 -3.36
N GLU A 98 8.43 -1.96 -3.84
CA GLU A 98 8.39 -2.29 -5.27
C GLU A 98 6.99 -2.05 -5.85
N ILE A 99 5.94 -2.44 -5.12
CA ILE A 99 4.55 -2.19 -5.53
C ILE A 99 4.31 -0.68 -5.62
N TRP A 100 4.68 0.06 -4.57
CA TRP A 100 4.50 1.51 -4.53
C TRP A 100 5.22 2.22 -5.68
N GLU A 101 6.49 1.88 -5.93
CA GLU A 101 7.32 2.46 -6.98
C GLU A 101 6.80 2.08 -8.38
N GLY A 102 6.44 0.81 -8.59
CA GLY A 102 5.90 0.34 -9.87
C GLY A 102 4.59 1.02 -10.25
N VAL A 103 3.67 1.17 -9.28
CA VAL A 103 2.40 1.88 -9.49
C VAL A 103 2.63 3.35 -9.75
N THR A 104 3.51 3.99 -8.96
CA THR A 104 3.86 5.41 -9.14
C THR A 104 4.45 5.65 -10.52
N LEU A 105 5.38 4.80 -10.98
CA LEU A 105 5.98 4.92 -12.30
C LEU A 105 4.94 4.78 -13.42
N SER A 106 4.00 3.83 -13.28
CA SER A 106 3.02 3.51 -14.32
C SER A 106 1.91 4.55 -14.46
N TYR A 107 1.49 5.18 -13.37
CA TYR A 107 0.26 5.99 -13.34
C TYR A 107 0.44 7.45 -12.92
N SER A 108 1.59 7.86 -12.35
CA SER A 108 1.83 9.26 -11.96
C SER A 108 1.75 10.25 -13.12
N LYS A 109 2.14 9.82 -14.34
CA LYS A 109 2.19 10.68 -15.52
C LYS A 109 0.88 10.73 -16.31
N ARG A 110 -0.01 9.74 -16.18
CA ARG A 110 -1.30 9.72 -16.93
C ARG A 110 -2.26 10.81 -16.48
N GLY A 111 -2.32 11.10 -15.19
CA GLY A 111 -3.16 12.18 -14.66
C GLY A 111 -2.72 13.60 -15.08
N ILE A 112 -1.47 13.77 -15.53
CA ILE A 112 -0.95 15.08 -15.99
C ILE A 112 -1.38 15.34 -17.44
N THR A 113 -1.34 14.31 -18.30
CA THR A 113 -1.75 14.46 -19.70
C THR A 113 -3.22 14.81 -19.83
N ASP A 114 -4.10 14.11 -19.10
CA ASP A 114 -5.55 14.30 -19.23
C ASP A 114 -5.98 15.69 -18.73
N ARG A 115 -5.41 16.16 -17.60
CA ARG A 115 -5.67 17.52 -17.09
C ARG A 115 -5.13 18.62 -18.00
N LEU A 116 -4.02 18.39 -18.70
CA LEU A 116 -3.48 19.36 -19.65
C LEU A 116 -4.40 19.53 -20.87
N TYR A 117 -5.11 18.47 -21.27
CA TYR A 117 -6.12 18.57 -22.32
C TYR A 117 -7.39 19.29 -21.85
N ASP A 118 -7.86 19.03 -20.62
CA ASP A 118 -9.05 19.69 -20.07
C ASP A 118 -8.84 21.19 -19.78
N LEU A 119 -7.62 21.61 -19.43
CA LEU A 119 -7.28 23.01 -19.19
C LEU A 119 -7.09 23.84 -20.48
N LYS A 120 -7.03 23.18 -21.64
CA LYS A 120 -6.86 23.83 -22.96
C LYS A 120 -8.16 23.97 -23.74
N LYS A 121 -9.30 23.68 -23.12
CA LYS A 121 -10.64 23.82 -23.70
C LYS A 121 -11.38 24.98 -23.03
#